data_AF-A0A946ANE5-F1
#
_entry.id   AF-A0A946ANE5-F1
#
_cell.length_a   1.000
_cell.length_b   1.000
_cell.length_c   1.000
_cell.angle_alpha   90.00
_cell.angle_beta   90.00
_cell.angle_gamma   90.00
#
_symmetry.space_group_name_H-M   'P 1'
#
loop_
_entity.id
_entity.type
_entity.pdbx_description
1 polymer ?
#
loop_
_entity_poly.entity_id
_entity_poly.type
_entity_poly.pdbx_seq_one_letter_code
_entity_poly.pdbx_strand_id
1 'polypeptide(L)'
;KPNTDDMREAPSRVLMQALWDAGALVQAYDPKALDETRRLYPSQDGLKLCESSADALVGADALVVMTEWQEFRSPDFDKIAEELSNPVIFDGRNLYDPDYLKSNGIQYYGVGRGMSIGTTS
;
A
#
# COMPACT_ATOMS: atom_id res chain seq x y z
N LYS A 1 -13.36 -2.23 4.22
CA LYS A 1 -14.00 -2.65 2.94
C LYS A 1 -14.26 -1.38 2.13
N PRO A 2 -14.28 -1.41 0.78
CA PRO A 2 -14.73 -0.24 0.03
C PRO A 2 -16.13 0.15 0.53
N ASN A 3 -16.38 1.45 0.70
CA ASN A 3 -17.60 2.07 1.24
C ASN A 3 -17.75 2.11 2.78
N THR A 4 -16.68 1.97 3.56
CA THR A 4 -16.73 2.29 5.00
C THR A 4 -15.44 2.95 5.46
N ASP A 5 -15.58 3.92 6.36
CA ASP A 5 -14.54 4.57 7.14
C ASP A 5 -14.16 3.76 8.40
N ASP A 6 -14.86 2.65 8.68
CA ASP A 6 -14.60 1.83 9.87
C ASP A 6 -13.25 1.10 9.75
N MET A 7 -12.29 1.62 10.51
CA MET A 7 -10.94 1.09 10.60
C MET A 7 -10.76 0.12 11.76
N ARG A 8 -11.71 -0.04 12.69
CA ARG A 8 -11.47 -0.70 13.99
C ARG A 8 -10.97 -2.14 13.86
N GLU A 9 -11.45 -2.91 12.89
CA GLU A 9 -10.98 -4.26 12.60
C GLU A 9 -10.35 -4.38 11.21
N ALA A 10 -9.86 -3.27 10.66
CA ALA A 10 -9.32 -3.26 9.31
C ALA A 10 -8.00 -4.03 9.23
N PRO A 11 -7.81 -4.91 8.23
CA PRO A 11 -6.53 -5.61 7.99
C PRO A 11 -5.34 -4.66 7.81
N SER A 12 -5.59 -3.42 7.35
CA SER A 12 -4.58 -2.37 7.27
C SER A 12 -3.97 -2.03 8.62
N ARG A 13 -4.71 -2.11 9.73
CA ARG A 13 -4.18 -1.86 11.08
C ARG A 13 -3.14 -2.90 11.49
N VAL A 14 -3.43 -4.17 11.21
CA VAL A 14 -2.51 -5.28 11.51
C VAL A 14 -1.23 -5.14 10.70
N LEU A 15 -1.35 -4.80 9.41
CA LEU A 15 -0.20 -4.54 8.56
C LEU A 15 0.64 -3.36 9.07
N MET A 16 0.01 -2.21 9.35
CA MET A 16 0.72 -1.04 9.84
C MET A 16 1.46 -1.33 11.15
N GLN A 17 0.84 -2.04 12.08
CA GLN A 17 1.49 -2.45 13.33
C GLN A 17 2.72 -3.33 13.06
N ALA A 18 2.59 -4.35 12.21
CA ALA A 18 3.71 -5.23 11.87
C ALA A 18 4.87 -4.47 11.18
N LEU A 19 4.56 -3.49 10.34
CA LEU A 19 5.56 -2.63 9.71
C LEU A 19 6.30 -1.77 10.75
N TRP A 20 5.57 -1.14 11.67
CA TRP A 20 6.17 -0.35 12.74
C TRP A 20 7.01 -1.21 13.69
N ASP A 21 6.54 -2.41 14.05
CA ASP A 21 7.30 -3.36 14.88
C ASP A 21 8.61 -3.79 14.20
N ALA A 22 8.64 -3.80 12.87
CA ALA A 22 9.85 -4.05 12.07
C ALA A 22 10.72 -2.78 11.85
N GLY A 23 10.33 -1.63 12.39
CA GLY A 23 11.05 -0.36 12.28
C GLY A 23 10.80 0.42 10.98
N ALA A 24 9.78 0.06 10.21
CA ALA A 24 9.42 0.78 8.99
C ALA A 24 8.60 2.05 9.29
N LEU A 25 8.63 2.99 8.35
CA LEU A 25 7.72 4.15 8.31
C LEU A 25 6.56 3.84 7.37
N VAL A 26 5.38 4.36 7.70
CA VAL A 26 4.16 4.17 6.92
C VAL A 26 3.68 5.51 6.40
N GLN A 27 3.59 5.64 5.07
CA GLN A 27 2.83 6.70 4.40
C GLN A 27 1.47 6.11 3.98
N ALA A 28 0.37 6.64 4.50
CA ALA A 28 -0.97 6.08 4.29
C ALA A 28 -1.90 7.10 3.67
N TYR A 29 -2.64 6.66 2.66
CA TYR A 29 -3.74 7.40 2.06
C TYR A 29 -4.98 6.50 2.01
N ASP A 30 -6.12 7.04 2.43
CA ASP A 30 -7.43 6.43 2.21
C ASP A 30 -8.45 7.55 1.94
N PRO A 31 -9.17 7.54 0.81
CA PRO A 31 -10.10 8.62 0.44
C PRO A 31 -11.26 8.84 1.42
N LYS A 32 -11.50 7.91 2.36
CA LYS A 32 -12.62 7.94 3.31
C LYS A 32 -12.21 7.80 4.77
N ALA A 33 -11.00 7.31 5.06
CA ALA A 33 -10.61 6.94 6.42
C ALA A 33 -9.45 7.74 7.01
N LEU A 34 -8.99 8.84 6.39
CA LEU A 34 -7.89 9.66 6.95
C LEU A 34 -8.19 10.18 8.35
N ASP A 35 -9.37 10.76 8.57
CA ASP A 35 -9.74 11.33 9.88
C ASP A 35 -9.87 10.27 10.96
N GLU A 36 -10.44 9.10 10.62
CA GLU A 36 -10.54 7.98 11.56
C GLU A 36 -9.16 7.39 11.86
N THR A 37 -8.29 7.28 10.86
CA THR A 37 -6.89 6.86 11.06
C THR A 37 -6.16 7.83 11.99
N ARG A 38 -6.35 9.14 11.81
CA ARG A 38 -5.78 10.17 12.69
C ARG A 38 -6.27 10.04 14.13
N ARG A 39 -7.56 9.71 14.34
CA ARG A 39 -8.13 9.48 15.68
C ARG A 39 -7.58 8.22 16.35
N LEU A 40 -7.38 7.15 15.60
CA LEU A 40 -6.84 5.90 16.11
C LEU A 40 -5.33 5.98 16.42
N TYR A 41 -4.60 6.82 15.69
CA TYR A 41 -3.14 6.97 15.81
C TYR A 41 -2.72 8.43 15.98
N PRO A 42 -3.13 9.11 17.06
CA PRO A 42 -2.90 10.56 17.23
C PRO A 42 -1.43 10.92 17.51
N SER A 43 -0.59 9.95 17.85
CA SER A 43 0.81 10.17 18.27
C SER A 43 1.73 9.04 17.77
N GLN A 44 1.44 8.51 16.58
CA GLN A 44 2.31 7.50 15.96
C GLN A 44 3.37 8.19 15.08
N ASP A 45 4.59 8.29 15.58
CA ASP A 45 5.71 8.98 14.88
C ASP A 45 6.07 8.31 13.54
N GLY A 46 5.81 7.00 13.42
CA GLY A 46 6.03 6.24 12.20
C GLY A 46 4.92 6.36 11.14
N LEU A 47 3.93 7.25 11.31
CA LEU A 47 2.79 7.40 10.41
C LEU A 47 2.74 8.80 9.79
N LYS A 48 2.76 8.85 8.46
CA LYS A 48 2.40 10.03 7.68
C LYS A 48 1.07 9.79 6.98
N LEU A 49 0.08 10.63 7.27
CA LEU A 49 -1.19 10.64 6.54
C LEU A 49 -1.06 11.57 5.33
N CYS A 50 -1.23 11.00 4.15
CA CYS A 50 -1.10 11.68 2.86
C CYS A 50 -2.47 12.17 2.37
N GLU A 51 -2.49 13.29 1.64
CA GLU A 51 -3.73 13.89 1.11
C GLU A 51 -4.14 13.30 -0.23
N SER A 52 -3.21 12.64 -0.93
CA SER A 52 -3.45 11.91 -2.17
C SER A 52 -2.69 10.59 -2.23
N SER A 53 -3.10 9.71 -3.14
CA SER A 53 -2.36 8.47 -3.43
C SER A 53 -0.96 8.74 -3.98
N ALA A 54 -0.77 9.83 -4.73
CA ALA A 54 0.53 10.24 -5.24
C ALA A 54 1.48 10.65 -4.10
N ASP A 55 1.00 11.42 -3.13
CA ASP A 55 1.82 11.83 -1.97
C ASP A 55 2.28 10.66 -1.10
N ALA A 56 1.57 9.53 -1.14
CA ALA A 56 1.95 8.30 -0.43
C ALA A 56 3.11 7.55 -1.11
N LEU A 57 3.39 7.83 -2.39
CA LEU A 57 4.46 7.19 -3.15
C LEU A 57 5.80 7.90 -2.99
N VAL A 58 5.79 9.22 -2.78
CA VAL A 58 7.00 10.04 -2.79
C VAL A 58 8.02 9.51 -1.77
N GLY A 59 9.16 9.04 -2.28
CA GLY A 59 10.28 8.51 -1.49
C GLY A 59 9.98 7.21 -0.75
N ALA A 60 8.91 6.49 -1.11
CA ALA A 60 8.59 5.20 -0.51
C ALA A 60 9.44 4.07 -1.12
N ASP A 61 9.72 3.02 -0.34
CA ASP A 61 10.44 1.84 -0.82
C ASP A 61 9.55 0.83 -1.54
N ALA A 62 8.26 0.77 -1.19
CA ALA A 62 7.29 -0.15 -1.77
C ALA A 62 5.86 0.39 -1.60
N LEU A 63 4.96 -0.07 -2.47
CA LEU A 63 3.52 0.20 -2.38
C LEU A 63 2.78 -1.03 -1.84
N VAL A 64 1.86 -0.83 -0.90
CA VAL A 64 0.93 -1.89 -0.44
C VAL A 64 -0.52 -1.46 -0.63
N VAL A 65 -1.28 -2.24 -1.40
CA VAL A 65 -2.71 -2.01 -1.65
C VAL A 65 -3.56 -2.87 -0.72
N MET A 66 -4.26 -2.22 0.21
CA MET A 66 -5.09 -2.90 1.23
C MET A 66 -6.59 -2.72 1.04
N THR A 67 -7.02 -1.84 0.15
CA THR A 67 -8.44 -1.52 -0.12
C THR A 67 -8.65 -1.36 -1.63
N GLU A 68 -9.79 -1.81 -2.13
CA GLU A 68 -10.12 -1.82 -3.57
C GLU A 68 -10.92 -0.58 -4.00
N TRP A 69 -10.48 0.60 -3.55
CA TRP A 69 -11.09 1.87 -3.94
C TRP A 69 -11.01 2.05 -5.46
N GLN A 70 -12.07 2.64 -6.05
CA GLN A 70 -12.18 2.80 -7.50
C GLN A 70 -11.00 3.58 -8.09
N GLU A 71 -10.49 4.58 -7.37
CA GLU A 71 -9.35 5.39 -7.81
C GLU A 71 -8.05 4.60 -7.91
N PHE A 72 -7.92 3.46 -7.22
CA PHE A 72 -6.73 2.61 -7.27
C PHE A 72 -6.76 1.62 -8.44
N ARG A 73 -7.85 1.51 -9.20
CA ARG A 73 -8.01 0.46 -10.23
C ARG A 73 -7.30 0.76 -11.55
N SER A 74 -6.91 2.01 -11.80
CA SER A 74 -6.24 2.39 -13.05
C SER A 74 -5.17 3.45 -12.77
N PRO A 75 -4.14 3.11 -11.97
CA PRO A 75 -3.07 4.04 -11.68
C PRO A 75 -2.11 4.19 -12.87
N ASP A 76 -1.30 5.23 -12.81
CA ASP A 76 -0.19 5.44 -13.72
C ASP A 76 1.02 4.65 -13.21
N PHE A 77 1.23 3.44 -13.74
CA PHE A 77 2.27 2.54 -13.26
C PHE A 77 3.69 3.01 -13.58
N ASP A 78 3.87 3.76 -14.66
CA ASP A 78 5.17 4.37 -14.99
C ASP A 78 5.56 5.36 -13.89
N LYS A 79 4.64 6.22 -13.47
CA LYS A 79 4.87 7.12 -12.33
C LYS A 79 5.11 6.37 -11.02
N ILE A 80 4.37 5.29 -10.76
CA ILE A 80 4.61 4.49 -9.55
C ILE A 80 6.04 3.93 -9.56
N ALA A 81 6.52 3.45 -10.70
CA ALA A 81 7.88 2.93 -10.82
C ALA A 81 8.95 4.03 -10.66
N GLU A 82 8.67 5.25 -11.12
CA GLU A 82 9.57 6.40 -10.97
C GLU A 82 9.66 6.92 -9.51
N GLU A 83 8.54 6.93 -8.79
CA GLU A 83 8.48 7.48 -7.41
C GLU A 83 9.01 6.51 -6.35
N LEU A 84 8.87 5.19 -6.58
CA LEU A 84 9.32 4.19 -5.62
C LEU A 84 10.84 3.96 -5.73
N SER A 85 11.53 3.97 -4.59
CA SER A 85 12.97 3.67 -4.52
C SER A 85 13.27 2.23 -4.96
N ASN A 86 12.32 1.32 -4.72
CA ASN A 86 12.30 -0.01 -5.32
C ASN A 86 10.91 -0.22 -5.93
N PRO A 87 10.77 -0.53 -7.24
CA PRO A 87 9.46 -0.69 -7.88
C PRO A 87 8.83 -2.03 -7.45
N VAL A 88 8.29 -2.06 -6.24
CA VAL A 88 7.69 -3.24 -5.60
C VAL A 88 6.26 -2.91 -5.17
N ILE A 89 5.31 -3.74 -5.58
CA ILE A 89 3.90 -3.63 -5.22
C ILE A 89 3.45 -4.93 -4.53
N PHE A 90 2.90 -4.80 -3.33
CA PHE A 90 2.14 -5.83 -2.65
C PHE A 90 0.65 -5.53 -2.76
N ASP A 91 -0.12 -6.42 -3.37
CA ASP A 91 -1.54 -6.19 -3.63
C ASP A 91 -2.40 -7.23 -2.90
N GLY A 92 -2.93 -6.83 -1.74
CA GLY A 92 -3.83 -7.63 -0.92
C GLY A 92 -5.25 -7.77 -1.52
N ARG A 93 -5.52 -7.14 -2.66
CA ARG A 93 -6.83 -7.10 -3.32
C ARG A 93 -6.81 -7.64 -4.75
N ASN A 94 -5.64 -7.98 -5.28
CA ASN A 94 -5.46 -8.50 -6.65
C ASN A 94 -6.10 -7.58 -7.71
N LEU A 95 -5.96 -6.26 -7.55
CA LEU A 95 -6.43 -5.25 -8.50
C LEU A 95 -5.68 -5.29 -9.83
N TYR A 96 -4.39 -5.62 -9.78
CA TYR A 96 -3.50 -5.46 -10.93
C TYR A 96 -3.21 -6.76 -11.66
N ASP A 97 -2.79 -6.61 -12.92
CA ASP A 97 -2.34 -7.71 -13.75
C ASP A 97 -0.83 -7.96 -13.56
N PRO A 98 -0.41 -9.14 -13.08
CA PRO A 98 0.99 -9.45 -12.82
C PRO A 98 1.87 -9.40 -14.07
N ASP A 99 1.36 -9.83 -15.22
CA ASP A 99 2.14 -9.88 -16.46
C ASP A 99 2.38 -8.47 -16.98
N TYR A 100 1.38 -7.60 -16.87
CA TYR A 100 1.51 -6.18 -17.16
C TYR A 100 2.51 -5.49 -16.22
N LEU A 101 2.43 -5.70 -14.90
CA LEU A 101 3.40 -5.04 -14.00
C LEU A 101 4.82 -5.55 -14.18
N LYS A 102 4.97 -6.86 -14.42
CA LYS A 102 6.26 -7.46 -14.74
C LYS A 102 6.85 -6.88 -16.03
N SER A 103 6.05 -6.65 -17.07
CA SER A 103 6.55 -6.06 -18.32
C SER A 103 6.96 -4.59 -18.16
N ASN A 104 6.42 -3.89 -17.16
CA ASN A 104 6.81 -2.53 -16.77
C ASN A 104 7.91 -2.49 -15.70
N GLY A 105 8.58 -3.61 -15.42
CA GLY A 105 9.71 -3.66 -14.49
C GLY A 105 9.34 -3.58 -13.01
N ILE A 106 8.06 -3.75 -12.67
CA ILE A 106 7.56 -3.71 -11.30
C ILE A 106 7.51 -5.13 -10.73
N GLN A 107 8.12 -5.34 -9.57
CA GLN A 107 7.99 -6.57 -8.80
C GLN A 107 6.62 -6.61 -8.12
N TYR A 108 5.76 -7.52 -8.56
CA TYR A 108 4.39 -7.60 -8.09
C TYR A 108 4.13 -8.86 -7.27
N TYR A 109 3.58 -8.69 -6.07
CA TYR A 109 3.19 -9.75 -5.15
C TYR A 109 1.68 -9.64 -4.86
N GLY A 110 0.88 -10.48 -5.50
CA GLY A 110 -0.54 -10.60 -5.24
C GLY A 110 -0.86 -11.82 -4.37
N VAL A 111 -2.06 -11.87 -3.81
CA VAL A 111 -2.53 -13.06 -3.07
C VAL A 111 -2.74 -14.21 -4.07
N GLY A 112 -1.83 -15.19 -4.03
CA GLY A 112 -1.88 -16.38 -4.89
C GLY A 112 -1.48 -16.15 -6.35
N ARG A 113 -0.86 -15.00 -6.69
CA ARG A 113 -0.45 -14.66 -8.06
C ARG A 113 0.73 -13.70 -8.08
N GLY A 114 1.44 -13.64 -9.20
CA GLY A 114 2.63 -12.78 -9.36
C GLY A 114 3.91 -13.47 -8.89
N MET A 115 4.84 -12.68 -8.39
CA MET A 115 6.10 -13.19 -7.85
C MET A 115 5.89 -13.94 -6.54
N SER A 116 6.78 -14.89 -6.26
CA SER A 116 6.82 -15.64 -5.01
C SER A 116 8.06 -15.24 -4.22
N ILE A 117 7.91 -15.08 -2.90
CA ILE A 117 9.05 -15.02 -1.99
C ILE A 117 9.65 -16.42 -1.88
N GLY A 118 10.85 -16.60 -2.44
CA GLY A 118 11.61 -17.83 -2.25
C GLY A 118 12.10 -17.88 -0.80
N THR A 119 11.93 -19.02 -0.12
CA THR A 119 12.60 -19.25 1.16
C THR A 119 14.09 -19.41 0.85
N THR A 120 14.90 -18.39 1.15
CA THR A 120 16.34 -18.59 1.22
C THR A 120 16.58 -19.53 2.40
N SER A 121 17.06 -20.75 2.12
CA SER A 121 17.46 -21.73 3.13
C SER A 121 18.78 -21.33 3.78
#